data_AF-A0A9P6AWJ3-F1
#
_entry.id   AF-A0A9P6AWJ3-F1
#
_cell.length_a   1.000
_cell.length_b   1.000
_cell.length_c   1.000
_cell.angle_alpha   90.00
_cell.angle_beta   90.00
_cell.angle_gamma   90.00
#
_symmetry.space_group_name_H-M   'P 1'
#
loop_
_entity.id
_entity.type
_entity.pdbx_description
1 polymer ?
#
loop_
_entity_poly.entity_id
_entity_poly.type
_entity_poly.pdbx_seq_one_letter_code
_entity_poly.pdbx_strand_id
1 'polypeptide(L)'
;FLALKLCIWALKHHIRARIRERRFESEQLERAYFRATLDHKAHAQTADALKRRAPAIKRLVSQYNTLCGDLKKLQSRSPSHRNKTIPKPLEVSSIFGLGDADDVWEDAGLDLDEEEHPPAWLADEAT
;
A
#
# COMPACT_ATOMS: atom_id res chain seq x y z
N PHE A 1 13.89 -8.25 -9.95
CA PHE A 1 12.47 -7.94 -10.26
C PHE A 1 11.55 -8.44 -9.15
N LEU A 2 11.55 -9.75 -8.84
CA LEU A 2 10.74 -10.35 -7.75
C LEU A 2 10.97 -9.71 -6.38
N ALA A 3 12.22 -9.51 -5.96
CA ALA A 3 12.53 -8.87 -4.68
C ALA A 3 11.91 -7.47 -4.55
N LEU A 4 11.92 -6.67 -5.63
CA LEU A 4 11.25 -5.37 -5.65
C LEU A 4 9.73 -5.51 -5.60
N LYS A 5 9.13 -6.47 -6.34
CA LYS A 5 7.69 -6.76 -6.23
C LYS A 5 7.29 -7.11 -4.80
N LEU A 6 8.05 -7.96 -4.12
CA LEU A 6 7.82 -8.33 -2.72
C LEU A 6 7.87 -7.12 -1.79
N CYS A 7 8.87 -6.25 -1.93
CA CYS A 7 8.96 -5.02 -1.14
C CYS A 7 7.76 -4.09 -1.39
N ILE A 8 7.33 -3.96 -2.65
CA ILE A 8 6.18 -3.15 -3.02
C ILE A 8 4.89 -3.74 -2.42
N TRP A 9 4.69 -5.06 -2.50
CA TRP A 9 3.55 -5.76 -1.90
C TRP A 9 3.50 -5.54 -0.38
N ALA A 10 4.62 -5.76 0.31
CA ALA A 10 4.71 -5.58 1.76
C ALA A 10 4.40 -4.12 2.17
N LEU A 11 4.90 -3.14 1.41
CA LEU A 11 4.60 -1.74 1.65
C LEU A 11 3.13 -1.40 1.39
N LYS A 12 2.52 -1.92 0.32
CA LYS A 12 1.10 -1.72 0.06
C LYS A 12 0.25 -2.30 1.19
N HIS A 13 0.59 -3.50 1.67
CA HIS A 13 -0.06 -4.12 2.82
C HIS A 13 0.08 -3.25 4.08
N HIS A 14 1.27 -2.71 4.34
CA HIS A 14 1.49 -1.81 5.47
C HIS A 14 0.67 -0.51 5.35
N ILE A 15 0.62 0.10 4.17
CA ILE A 15 -0.18 1.30 3.89
C ILE A 15 -1.67 1.02 4.16
N ARG A 16 -2.20 -0.12 3.69
CA ARG A 16 -3.57 -0.56 3.94
C ARG A 16 -3.88 -0.67 5.43
N ALA A 17 -3.00 -1.32 6.19
CA ALA A 17 -3.16 -1.44 7.65
C ALA A 17 -3.24 -0.07 8.33
N ARG A 18 -2.34 0.86 7.97
CA ARG A 18 -2.33 2.22 8.52
C ARG A 18 -3.56 3.03 8.16
N ILE A 19 -4.08 2.89 6.94
CA ILE A 19 -5.31 3.56 6.52
C ILE A 19 -6.51 3.03 7.31
N ARG A 20 -6.59 1.70 7.52
CA ARG A 20 -7.65 1.07 8.32
C ARG A 20 -7.61 1.53 9.78
N GLU A 21 -6.43 1.51 10.40
CA GLU A 21 -6.22 2.00 11.77
C GLU A 21 -6.71 3.45 11.90
N ARG A 22 -6.28 4.33 10.98
CA ARG A 22 -6.67 5.73 11.00
C ARG A 22 -8.18 5.92 10.82
N ARG A 23 -8.79 5.19 9.86
CA ARG A 23 -10.23 5.28 9.60
C ARG A 23 -11.02 4.86 10.83
N PHE A 24 -10.64 3.74 11.45
CA PHE A 24 -11.27 3.26 12.67
C PHE A 24 -11.15 4.29 13.81
N GLU A 25 -9.96 4.87 14.04
CA GLU A 25 -9.77 5.91 15.04
C GLU A 25 -10.61 7.17 14.78
N SER A 26 -10.76 7.57 13.51
CA SER A 26 -11.63 8.69 13.12
C SER A 26 -13.11 8.38 13.41
N GLU A 27 -13.59 7.20 13.01
CA GLU A 27 -14.97 6.76 13.25
C GLU A 27 -15.27 6.64 14.76
N GLN A 28 -14.30 6.17 15.56
CA GLN A 28 -14.44 6.14 17.01
C GLN A 28 -14.55 7.54 17.61
N LEU A 29 -13.74 8.48 17.14
CA LEU A 29 -13.78 9.89 17.56
C LEU A 29 -15.12 10.54 17.21
N GLU A 30 -15.62 10.33 15.99
CA GLU A 30 -16.93 10.81 15.55
C GLU A 30 -18.07 10.23 16.40
N ARG A 31 -18.07 8.92 16.67
CA ARG A 31 -19.09 8.28 17.51
C ARG A 31 -19.07 8.81 18.93
N ALA A 32 -17.90 9.04 19.50
CA ALA A 32 -17.78 9.56 20.85
C ALA A 32 -18.22 11.03 20.95
N TYR A 33 -17.97 11.83 19.90
CA TYR A 33 -18.53 13.17 19.74
C TYR A 33 -20.06 13.14 19.70
N PHE A 34 -20.67 12.31 18.83
CA PHE A 34 -22.13 12.20 18.72
C PHE A 34 -22.80 11.65 19.98
N ARG A 35 -22.11 10.78 20.74
CA ARG A 35 -22.62 10.21 22.00
C ARG A 35 -22.49 11.17 23.20
N ALA A 36 -21.99 12.40 23.01
CA ALA A 36 -21.79 13.40 24.06
C ALA A 36 -20.98 12.89 25.27
N THR A 37 -20.16 11.86 25.09
CA THR A 37 -19.52 11.09 26.19
C THR A 37 -18.10 11.53 26.50
N LEU A 38 -17.57 12.59 25.87
CA LEU A 38 -16.16 12.94 25.98
C LEU A 38 -15.85 14.34 26.54
N ASP A 39 -14.88 14.33 27.45
CA ASP A 39 -14.03 15.45 27.81
C ASP A 39 -13.33 15.99 26.55
N HIS A 40 -13.54 17.29 26.24
CA HIS A 40 -12.96 17.99 25.09
C HIS A 40 -11.44 17.78 24.98
N LYS A 41 -10.74 17.59 26.10
CA LYS A 41 -9.29 17.37 26.14
C LYS A 41 -8.86 16.03 25.54
N ALA A 42 -9.60 14.95 25.80
CA ALA A 42 -9.32 13.62 25.24
C ALA A 42 -9.57 13.58 23.72
N HIS A 43 -10.59 14.32 23.26
CA HIS A 43 -10.89 14.49 21.84
C HIS A 43 -9.77 15.25 21.11
N ALA A 44 -9.29 16.36 21.67
CA ALA A 44 -8.19 17.13 21.09
C ALA A 44 -6.90 16.29 20.96
N GLN A 45 -6.56 15.50 21.98
CA GLN A 45 -5.39 14.62 21.95
C GLN A 45 -5.47 13.57 20.84
N THR A 46 -6.62 12.93 20.68
CA THR A 46 -6.84 11.91 19.64
C THR A 46 -6.82 12.53 18.25
N ALA A 47 -7.45 13.70 18.06
CA ALA A 47 -7.41 14.44 16.81
C ALA A 47 -5.98 14.88 16.43
N ASP A 48 -5.18 15.31 17.39
CA ASP A 48 -3.78 15.68 17.15
C ASP A 48 -2.90 14.46 16.84
N ALA A 49 -3.16 13.32 17.47
CA ALA A 49 -2.49 12.06 17.13
C ALA A 49 -2.79 11.65 15.68
N LEU A 50 -4.03 11.79 15.21
CA LEU A 50 -4.43 11.54 13.82
C LEU A 50 -3.69 12.47 12.84
N LYS A 51 -3.61 13.77 13.16
CA LYS A 51 -2.86 14.75 12.34
C LYS A 51 -1.38 14.41 12.23
N ARG A 52 -0.76 13.95 13.33
CA ARG A 52 0.66 13.54 13.36
C ARG A 52 0.95 12.28 12.56
N ARG A 53 -0.01 11.36 12.43
CA ARG A 53 0.14 10.11 11.68
C ARG A 53 -0.06 10.28 10.17
N ALA A 54 -0.85 11.27 9.74
CA ALA A 54 -1.07 11.57 8.31
C ALA A 54 0.23 11.75 7.47
N PRO A 55 1.25 12.52 7.90
CA PRO A 55 2.49 12.66 7.13
C PRO A 55 3.30 11.35 7.07
N ALA A 56 3.21 10.49 8.09
CA ALA A 56 3.90 9.20 8.06
C ALA A 56 3.32 8.28 6.98
N ILE A 57 1.99 8.25 6.83
CA ILE A 57 1.33 7.49 5.76
C ILE A 57 1.71 8.06 4.38
N LYS A 58 1.73 9.40 4.22
CA LYS A 58 2.19 10.04 2.97
C LYS A 58 3.63 9.66 2.60
N ARG A 59 4.53 9.55 3.59
CA ARG A 59 5.91 9.09 3.37
C ARG A 59 5.95 7.64 2.87
N LEU A 60 5.15 6.75 3.45
CA LEU A 60 5.06 5.36 3.00
C LEU A 60 4.57 5.28 1.54
N VAL A 61 3.58 6.09 1.17
CA VAL A 61 3.11 6.15 -0.22
C VAL A 61 4.19 6.68 -1.16
N SER A 62 4.92 7.71 -0.76
CA SER A 62 6.04 8.21 -1.56
C SER A 62 7.09 7.12 -1.80
N GLN A 63 7.43 6.34 -0.77
CA GLN A 63 8.37 5.22 -0.89
C GLN A 63 7.85 4.13 -1.84
N TYR A 64 6.57 3.77 -1.72
CA TYR A 64 5.91 2.86 -2.64
C TYR A 64 6.00 3.35 -4.09
N ASN A 65 5.70 4.63 -4.35
CA ASN A 65 5.78 5.21 -5.69
C ASN A 65 7.20 5.23 -6.24
N THR A 66 8.21 5.48 -5.40
CA THR A 66 9.63 5.37 -5.80
C THR A 66 9.97 3.95 -6.26
N LEU A 67 9.55 2.94 -5.50
CA LEU A 67 9.79 1.54 -5.86
C LEU A 67 9.06 1.12 -7.14
N CYS A 68 7.82 1.57 -7.36
CA CYS A 68 7.12 1.35 -8.63
C CYS A 68 7.88 1.98 -9.81
N GLY A 69 8.46 3.18 -9.62
CA GLY A 69 9.32 3.82 -10.61
C GLY A 69 10.60 3.03 -10.89
N ASP A 70 11.24 2.49 -9.86
CA ASP A 70 12.45 1.67 -10.02
C ASP A 70 12.15 0.33 -10.70
N LEU A 71 10.99 -0.26 -10.42
CA LEU A 71 10.51 -1.46 -11.10
C LEU A 71 10.25 -1.19 -12.59
N LYS A 72 9.70 -0.02 -12.94
CA LYS A 72 9.53 0.42 -14.33
C LYS A 72 10.86 0.64 -15.06
N LYS A 73 11.87 1.20 -14.39
CA LYS A 73 13.23 1.32 -14.95
C LYS A 73 13.87 -0.06 -15.17
N LEU A 74 13.62 -1.02 -14.29
CA LEU A 74 14.13 -2.38 -14.45
C LEU A 74 13.47 -3.11 -15.63
N GLN A 75 12.16 -2.90 -15.81
CA GLN A 75 11.43 -3.42 -16.97
C GLN A 75 11.95 -2.87 -18.30
N SER A 76 12.27 -1.57 -18.38
CA SER A 76 12.78 -0.99 -19.62
C SER A 76 14.19 -1.48 -19.99
N ARG A 77 15.01 -1.83 -18.98
CA ARG A 77 16.38 -2.34 -19.15
C ARG A 77 16.45 -3.81 -19.52
N SER A 78 15.51 -4.63 -19.06
CA SER A 78 15.54 -6.07 -19.30
C SER A 78 14.38 -6.54 -20.19
N PRO A 79 14.66 -7.13 -21.37
CA PRO A 79 13.61 -7.69 -22.23
C PRO A 79 12.83 -8.83 -21.54
N SER A 80 13.44 -9.55 -20.58
CA SER A 80 12.79 -10.63 -19.82
C SER A 80 11.66 -10.16 -18.89
N HIS A 81 11.54 -8.85 -18.67
CA HIS A 81 10.53 -8.28 -17.77
C HIS A 81 9.52 -7.39 -18.51
N ARG A 82 9.63 -7.28 -19.83
CA ARG A 82 8.80 -6.39 -20.67
C ARG A 82 7.30 -6.71 -20.58
N ASN A 83 6.96 -7.98 -20.37
CA ASN A 83 5.57 -8.44 -20.29
C ASN A 83 5.03 -8.51 -18.85
N LYS A 84 5.85 -8.20 -17.82
CA LYS A 84 5.42 -8.30 -16.43
C LYS A 84 4.62 -7.05 -16.03
N THR A 85 3.45 -7.24 -15.43
CA THR A 85 2.57 -6.14 -14.99
C THR A 85 3.23 -5.34 -13.87
N ILE A 86 3.16 -4.00 -13.96
CA ILE A 86 3.69 -3.08 -12.95
C ILE A 86 2.53 -2.55 -12.09
N PRO A 87 2.68 -2.54 -10.76
CA PRO A 87 1.67 -1.97 -9.88
C PRO A 87 1.49 -0.46 -10.11
N LYS A 88 0.24 -0.01 -10.11
CA LYS A 88 -0.13 1.39 -10.31
C LYS A 88 0.41 2.27 -9.16
N PRO A 89 1.02 3.43 -9.46
CA PRO A 89 1.41 4.39 -8.43
C PRO A 89 0.16 4.99 -7.76
N LEU A 90 0.27 5.29 -6.47
CA LEU A 90 -0.82 5.82 -5.67
C LEU A 90 -0.78 7.35 -5.63
N GLU A 91 -1.95 7.98 -5.71
CA GLU A 91 -2.05 9.44 -5.62
C GLU A 91 -2.04 9.91 -4.15
N VAL A 92 -1.06 10.73 -3.77
CA VAL A 92 -0.84 11.13 -2.36
C VAL A 92 -1.95 12.03 -1.81
N SER A 93 -2.59 12.83 -2.66
CA SER A 93 -3.68 13.75 -2.32
C SER A 93 -4.94 13.00 -1.88
N SER A 94 -5.19 11.85 -2.48
CA SER A 94 -6.50 11.22 -2.53
C SER A 94 -6.65 10.00 -1.61
N ILE A 95 -5.56 9.51 -1.01
CA ILE A 95 -5.51 8.36 -0.07
C ILE A 95 -6.50 8.45 1.09
N PHE A 96 -6.84 9.65 1.53
CA PHE A 96 -7.73 9.86 2.68
C PHE A 96 -9.14 10.30 2.28
N GLY A 97 -9.41 10.48 0.99
CA GLY A 97 -10.73 10.82 0.47
C GLY A 97 -11.67 9.61 0.46
N LEU A 98 -12.98 9.88 0.49
CA LEU A 98 -14.01 8.84 0.50
C LEU A 98 -14.14 8.06 -0.84
N GLY A 99 -13.62 8.59 -1.95
CA GLY A 99 -13.83 8.02 -3.30
C GLY A 99 -12.59 7.46 -3.99
N ASP A 100 -11.39 7.91 -3.63
CA ASP A 100 -10.19 7.69 -4.46
C ASP A 100 -9.21 6.64 -3.88
N ALA A 101 -9.55 6.05 -2.74
CA ALA A 101 -8.73 5.02 -2.11
C ALA A 101 -8.85 3.63 -2.78
N ASP A 102 -9.65 3.49 -3.83
CA ASP A 102 -9.90 2.20 -4.50
C ASP A 102 -8.62 1.60 -5.11
N ASP A 103 -7.73 2.45 -5.65
CA ASP A 103 -6.40 2.07 -6.15
C ASP A 103 -5.50 1.42 -5.08
N VAL A 104 -5.68 1.80 -3.80
CA VAL A 104 -4.96 1.18 -2.69
C VAL A 104 -5.46 -0.24 -2.45
N TRP A 105 -6.71 -0.55 -2.77
CA TRP A 105 -7.33 -1.85 -2.55
C TRP A 105 -7.19 -2.82 -3.72
N GLU A 106 -6.94 -2.32 -4.93
CA GLU A 106 -6.66 -3.16 -6.11
C GLU A 106 -5.30 -3.88 -5.97
N ASP A 107 -5.20 -5.18 -6.28
CA ASP A 107 -3.94 -5.94 -6.23
C ASP A 107 -3.25 -6.12 -7.61
N ALA A 108 -3.75 -5.43 -8.63
CA ALA A 108 -3.23 -5.52 -9.99
C ALA A 108 -1.70 -5.28 -10.07
N GLY A 109 -0.98 -6.28 -10.62
CA GLY A 109 0.48 -6.23 -10.80
C GLY A 109 1.30 -6.62 -9.57
N LEU A 110 0.65 -7.01 -8.47
CA LEU A 110 1.30 -7.49 -7.24
C LEU A 110 1.22 -8.99 -7.07
N ASP A 111 0.42 -9.68 -7.89
CA ASP A 111 0.39 -11.13 -7.95
C ASP A 111 1.82 -11.62 -8.23
N LEU A 112 2.34 -12.44 -7.34
CA LEU A 112 3.55 -13.20 -7.60
C LEU A 112 3.09 -14.26 -8.58
N ASP A 113 3.43 -14.10 -9.86
CA ASP A 113 2.98 -14.98 -10.93
C ASP A 113 3.21 -16.45 -10.49
N GLU A 114 2.14 -17.20 -10.20
CA GLU A 114 2.21 -18.63 -9.88
C GLU A 114 2.79 -19.44 -11.06
N GLU A 115 2.79 -18.85 -12.25
CA GLU A 115 3.28 -19.42 -13.51
C GLU A 115 4.78 -19.23 -13.77
N GLU A 116 5.59 -18.81 -12.79
CA GLU A 116 7.04 -19.02 -12.90
C GLU A 116 7.34 -20.49 -12.57
N HIS A 117 6.77 -21.40 -13.38
CA HIS A 117 7.22 -22.79 -13.42
C HIS A 117 8.74 -22.76 -13.48
N PRO A 118 9.44 -23.44 -12.56
CA PRO A 118 10.88 -23.50 -12.63
C PRO A 118 11.26 -23.94 -14.06
N PRO A 119 12.27 -23.30 -14.68
CA PRO A 119 12.67 -23.66 -16.02
C PRO A 119 12.95 -25.16 -16.07
N ALA A 120 12.67 -25.83 -17.20
CA ALA A 120 12.63 -27.30 -17.27
C ALA A 120 13.85 -28.02 -16.66
N TRP A 121 15.05 -27.44 -16.74
CA TRP A 121 16.27 -27.98 -16.11
C TRP A 121 16.26 -28.01 -14.57
N LEU A 122 15.34 -27.28 -13.93
CA LEU A 122 15.12 -27.19 -12.49
C LEU A 122 13.81 -27.90 -12.07
N ALA A 123 12.87 -28.08 -13.00
CA ALA A 123 11.60 -28.77 -12.78
C ALA A 123 11.66 -30.28 -13.06
N ASP A 124 12.74 -30.76 -13.68
CA ASP A 124 12.95 -32.18 -13.97
C ASP A 124 13.41 -32.90 -12.70
N GLU A 125 12.47 -33.26 -11.83
CA GLU A 125 12.69 -34.33 -10.86
C GLU A 125 12.73 -35.64 -11.65
N ALA A 126 13.90 -35.98 -12.17
CA ALA A 126 14.17 -37.31 -12.69
C ALA A 126 14.08 -38.32 -11.54
N THR A 127 12.88 -38.83 -11.23
CA THR A 127 12.60 -40.24 -10.91
C THR A 127 11.11 -40.56 -10.91
#